data_AF-A0A3N5L311-F1
#
_entry.id   AF-A0A3N5L311-F1
#
_cell.length_a   1.000
_cell.length_b   1.000
_cell.length_c   1.000
_cell.angle_alpha   90.00
_cell.angle_beta   90.00
_cell.angle_gamma   90.00
#
_symmetry.space_group_name_H-M   'P 1'
#
loop_
_entity.id
_entity.type
_entity.pdbx_description
1 polymer ?
#
loop_
_entity_poly.entity_id
_entity_poly.type
_entity_poly.pdbx_seq_one_letter_code
_entity_poly.pdbx_strand_id
1 'polypeptide(L)'
;MHRELTFSRRTFLGASAGAAATVAFGRWAPGALASERLVPPGKLGIQLFTVRDQIPRLHNSVVDMNPANPFFGQPLPGGFRGVFEALASFGYKTVEFAGYTQGANGPITTQEIRALLDEFGLTAVGTHLSLNTLRTNLAFEIERCQILGMGYIGTANRPTDGTNAPDAIGGVHSVAGYKAAAAEFNAWGETCASAGLKLYQHNHTDEFRFATDQPSVRV
;
A
#
# COMPACT_ATOMS: atom_id res chain seq x y z
N MET A 1 -1.72 -59.99 -29.13
CA MET A 1 -1.16 -58.94 -30.00
C MET A 1 -0.68 -57.79 -29.12
N HIS A 2 0.56 -57.84 -28.65
CA HIS A 2 1.56 -56.75 -28.65
C HIS A 2 2.79 -57.21 -27.86
N ARG A 3 3.92 -56.80 -28.39
CA ARG A 3 5.28 -57.35 -28.30
C ARG A 3 5.96 -57.09 -26.94
N GLU A 4 6.79 -58.05 -26.54
CA GLU A 4 7.89 -57.89 -25.60
C GLU A 4 8.89 -56.81 -26.04
N LEU A 5 9.76 -56.36 -25.13
CA LEU A 5 11.20 -56.71 -25.17
C LEU A 5 11.93 -56.22 -23.90
N THR A 6 12.48 -57.20 -23.21
CA THR A 6 13.50 -57.20 -22.14
C THR A 6 14.76 -56.39 -22.46
N PHE A 7 15.48 -55.89 -21.45
CA PHE A 7 16.95 -55.91 -21.48
C PHE A 7 17.57 -56.20 -20.11
N SER A 8 18.52 -57.15 -20.13
CA SER A 8 19.16 -57.82 -19.01
C SER A 8 20.35 -57.04 -18.43
N ARG A 9 20.60 -57.28 -17.14
CA ARG A 9 21.79 -56.88 -16.37
C ARG A 9 23.04 -57.53 -16.97
N ARG A 10 23.85 -56.80 -17.76
CA ARG A 10 25.33 -56.97 -17.90
C ARG A 10 25.83 -56.27 -19.16
N THR A 11 26.01 -54.94 -19.10
CA THR A 11 27.13 -54.28 -19.78
C THR A 11 27.42 -52.95 -19.09
N PHE A 12 28.25 -52.95 -18.05
CA PHE A 12 28.99 -51.74 -17.67
C PHE A 12 30.23 -52.10 -16.85
N LEU A 13 31.33 -52.38 -17.54
CA LEU A 13 32.67 -52.32 -16.98
C LEU A 13 33.53 -51.53 -17.95
N GLY A 14 33.93 -50.34 -17.51
CA GLY A 14 34.80 -49.42 -18.23
C GLY A 14 35.46 -48.45 -17.25
N ALA A 15 36.54 -48.93 -16.62
CA ALA A 15 37.66 -48.21 -16.03
C ALA A 15 37.41 -47.00 -15.11
N SER A 16 37.55 -47.23 -13.81
CA SER A 16 37.86 -46.23 -12.79
C SER A 16 39.38 -46.00 -12.71
N ALA A 17 39.83 -44.75 -12.88
CA ALA A 17 41.15 -44.30 -12.45
C ALA A 17 41.04 -42.90 -11.84
N GLY A 18 41.40 -42.79 -10.55
CA GLY A 18 41.77 -41.53 -9.90
C GLY A 18 40.66 -40.81 -9.12
N ALA A 19 40.29 -41.31 -7.94
CA ALA A 19 39.59 -40.51 -6.94
C ALA A 19 40.63 -39.71 -6.12
N ALA A 20 40.84 -38.44 -6.45
CA ALA A 20 41.33 -37.46 -5.47
C ALA A 20 40.10 -36.89 -4.76
N ALA A 21 39.88 -37.27 -3.50
CA ALA A 21 38.81 -36.74 -2.68
C ALA A 21 39.17 -35.32 -2.22
N THR A 22 38.88 -34.31 -3.04
CA THR A 22 38.72 -32.94 -2.56
C THR A 22 37.35 -32.85 -1.89
N VAL A 23 37.35 -32.81 -0.55
CA VAL A 23 36.19 -32.37 0.22
C VAL A 23 35.99 -30.89 -0.13
N ALA A 24 35.19 -30.64 -1.17
CA ALA A 24 34.65 -29.33 -1.42
C ALA A 24 33.66 -29.04 -0.28
N PHE A 25 34.16 -28.49 0.83
CA PHE A 25 33.36 -27.52 1.55
C PHE A 25 33.02 -26.47 0.52
N GLY A 26 31.82 -26.57 -0.05
CA GLY A 26 31.28 -25.58 -0.95
C GLY A 26 31.41 -24.25 -0.23
N ARG A 27 32.41 -23.46 -0.61
CA ARG A 27 32.41 -22.04 -0.35
C ARG A 27 31.09 -21.59 -0.94
N TRP A 28 30.14 -21.25 -0.09
CA TRP A 28 29.08 -20.35 -0.45
C TRP A 28 29.78 -19.02 -0.73
N ALA A 29 30.38 -18.93 -1.92
CA ALA A 29 30.64 -17.64 -2.51
C ALA A 29 29.24 -17.09 -2.75
N PRO A 30 28.83 -16.00 -2.08
CA PRO A 30 27.68 -15.28 -2.55
C PRO A 30 28.07 -14.88 -3.97
N GLY A 31 27.50 -15.58 -4.96
CA GLY A 31 27.50 -15.07 -6.31
C GLY A 31 27.03 -13.64 -6.16
N ALA A 32 27.80 -12.70 -6.70
CA ALA A 32 27.32 -11.35 -6.89
C ALA A 32 26.09 -11.47 -7.79
N LEU A 33 24.94 -11.73 -7.18
CA LEU A 33 23.65 -11.44 -7.74
C LEU A 33 23.74 -9.94 -7.95
N ALA A 34 23.98 -9.54 -9.19
CA ALA A 34 23.62 -8.20 -9.61
C ALA A 34 22.24 -7.94 -8.97
N SER A 35 22.16 -6.92 -8.12
CA SER A 35 20.96 -6.60 -7.35
C SER A 35 19.84 -6.30 -8.34
N GLU A 36 19.19 -7.35 -8.81
CA GLU A 36 18.07 -7.24 -9.71
C GLU A 36 16.96 -6.64 -8.87
N ARG A 37 16.45 -5.49 -9.31
CA ARG A 37 15.46 -4.73 -8.55
C ARG A 37 14.25 -5.63 -8.30
N LEU A 38 14.03 -6.03 -7.04
CA LEU A 38 12.93 -6.94 -6.67
C LEU A 38 11.55 -6.41 -7.08
N VAL A 39 11.39 -5.09 -7.06
CA VAL A 39 10.19 -4.42 -7.55
C VAL A 39 10.49 -3.80 -8.93
N PRO A 40 9.76 -4.18 -9.99
CA PRO A 40 9.97 -3.60 -11.31
C PRO A 40 9.87 -2.06 -11.30
N PRO A 41 10.63 -1.35 -12.15
CA PRO A 41 10.48 0.09 -12.30
C PRO A 41 9.03 0.50 -12.56
N GLY A 42 8.60 1.59 -11.92
CA GLY A 42 7.23 2.10 -12.04
C GLY A 42 6.17 1.31 -11.27
N LYS A 43 6.56 0.30 -10.47
CA LYS A 43 5.64 -0.49 -9.63
C LYS A 43 5.73 -0.16 -8.14
N LEU A 44 6.51 0.85 -7.75
CA LEU A 44 6.54 1.34 -6.38
C LEU A 44 5.44 2.37 -6.15
N GLY A 45 4.62 2.11 -5.14
CA GLY A 45 3.60 3.03 -4.64
C GLY A 45 3.80 3.31 -3.17
N ILE A 46 3.25 4.44 -2.70
CA ILE A 46 3.28 4.80 -1.28
C ILE A 46 1.95 5.40 -0.86
N GLN A 47 1.50 5.05 0.34
CA GLN A 47 0.43 5.77 1.00
C GLN A 47 1.00 6.99 1.71
N LEU A 48 0.48 8.18 1.41
CA LEU A 48 0.98 9.44 1.96
C LEU A 48 0.86 9.52 3.49
N PHE A 49 0.02 8.68 4.11
CA PHE A 49 -0.01 8.51 5.57
C PHE A 49 1.37 8.11 6.14
N THR A 50 2.19 7.41 5.36
CA THR A 50 3.58 7.03 5.71
C THR A 50 4.46 8.27 5.95
N VAL A 51 4.21 9.35 5.22
CA VAL A 51 4.97 10.61 5.24
C VAL A 51 4.09 11.79 5.66
N ARG A 52 3.07 11.51 6.49
CA ARG A 52 2.00 12.46 6.86
C ARG A 52 2.47 13.73 7.59
N ASP A 53 3.64 13.66 8.22
CA ASP A 53 4.30 14.78 8.89
C ASP A 53 5.13 15.65 7.93
N GLN A 54 5.46 15.14 6.74
CA GLN A 54 6.20 15.86 5.72
C GLN A 54 5.31 16.83 4.94
N ILE A 55 4.06 16.42 4.64
CA ILE A 55 3.09 17.24 3.89
C ILE A 55 2.78 18.59 4.58
N PRO A 56 2.49 18.68 5.90
CA PRO A 56 2.22 19.96 6.55
C PRO A 56 3.48 20.78 6.86
N ARG A 57 4.67 20.19 6.81
CA ARG A 57 5.93 20.90 7.07
C ARG A 57 6.22 21.88 5.94
N LEU A 58 6.66 23.09 6.28
CA LEU A 58 7.11 24.08 5.30
C LEU A 58 8.28 23.54 4.48
N HIS A 59 8.17 23.63 3.16
CA HIS A 59 9.20 23.14 2.25
C HIS A 59 10.57 23.75 2.55
N ASN A 60 11.60 22.90 2.64
CA ASN A 60 13.00 23.27 2.92
C ASN A 60 13.25 23.97 4.27
N SER A 61 12.33 23.87 5.23
CA SER A 61 12.48 24.56 6.52
C SER A 61 13.26 23.80 7.59
N VAL A 62 13.59 22.52 7.37
CA VAL A 62 14.29 21.65 8.32
C VAL A 62 15.42 20.93 7.59
N VAL A 63 16.57 20.76 8.24
CA VAL A 63 17.70 19.95 7.77
C VAL A 63 17.85 18.76 8.71
N ASP A 64 17.91 17.54 8.17
CA ASP A 64 18.23 16.35 8.95
C ASP A 64 19.75 16.11 8.96
N MET A 65 20.31 16.02 10.16
CA MET A 65 21.73 15.73 10.40
C MET A 65 21.98 14.25 10.71
N ASN A 66 20.99 13.38 10.51
CA ASN A 66 21.17 11.94 10.58
C ASN A 66 21.91 11.43 9.32
N PRO A 67 23.14 10.91 9.45
CA PRO A 67 23.91 10.42 8.30
C PRO A 67 23.31 9.18 7.63
N ALA A 68 22.30 8.53 8.23
CA ALA A 68 21.54 7.45 7.61
C ALA A 68 20.43 7.93 6.67
N ASN A 69 20.09 9.23 6.68
CA ASN A 69 19.04 9.79 5.83
C ASN A 69 19.60 10.11 4.43
N PRO A 70 18.93 9.73 3.32
CA PRO A 70 19.34 10.14 1.96
C PRO A 70 19.38 11.67 1.75
N PHE A 71 18.75 12.45 2.62
CA PHE A 71 18.80 13.91 2.65
C PHE A 71 19.81 14.47 3.67
N PHE A 72 20.81 13.70 4.11
CA PHE A 72 21.78 14.16 5.11
C PHE A 72 22.41 15.52 4.72
N GLY A 73 22.26 16.51 5.62
CA GLY A 73 22.78 17.85 5.42
C GLY A 73 22.04 18.68 4.36
N GLN A 74 20.93 18.18 3.83
CA GLN A 74 20.08 18.87 2.86
C GLN A 74 18.74 19.29 3.49
N PRO A 75 18.12 20.38 3.02
CA PRO A 75 16.75 20.72 3.41
C PRO A 75 15.76 19.60 3.05
N LEU A 76 14.84 19.32 3.97
CA LEU A 76 13.85 18.26 3.81
C LEU A 76 12.63 18.71 2.98
N PRO A 77 12.09 17.82 2.13
CA PRO A 77 10.94 18.11 1.28
C PRO A 77 9.67 18.34 2.11
N GLY A 78 9.04 19.50 1.99
CA GLY A 78 7.73 19.80 2.59
C GLY A 78 6.67 20.13 1.55
N GLY A 79 5.39 20.12 1.95
CA GLY A 79 4.26 20.37 1.07
C GLY A 79 4.07 19.29 -0.01
N PHE A 80 3.00 19.38 -0.79
CA PHE A 80 2.79 18.42 -1.87
C PHE A 80 3.90 18.47 -2.92
N ARG A 81 4.36 19.68 -3.30
CA ARG A 81 5.44 19.84 -4.28
C ARG A 81 6.70 19.09 -3.85
N GLY A 82 7.25 19.42 -2.69
CA GLY A 82 8.52 18.83 -2.26
C GLY A 82 8.43 17.33 -2.06
N VAL A 83 7.33 16.86 -1.47
CA VAL A 83 7.12 15.43 -1.26
C VAL A 83 6.98 14.70 -2.59
N PHE A 84 6.25 15.23 -3.57
CA PHE A 84 6.09 14.58 -4.87
C PHE A 84 7.40 14.56 -5.68
N GLU A 85 8.17 15.64 -5.65
CA GLU A 85 9.51 15.69 -6.24
C GLU A 85 10.42 14.61 -5.66
N ALA A 86 10.48 14.52 -4.33
CA ALA A 86 11.26 13.51 -3.62
C ALA A 86 10.83 12.09 -3.99
N LEU A 87 9.53 11.79 -3.92
CA LEU A 87 8.98 10.48 -4.26
C LEU A 87 9.32 10.07 -5.71
N ALA A 88 9.17 10.99 -6.66
CA ALA A 88 9.52 10.74 -8.06
C ALA A 88 11.01 10.44 -8.23
N SER A 89 11.90 11.20 -7.55
CA SER A 89 13.35 10.96 -7.58
C SER A 89 13.75 9.60 -7.00
N PHE A 90 12.97 9.08 -6.05
CA PHE A 90 13.16 7.75 -5.47
C PHE A 90 12.54 6.62 -6.31
N GLY A 91 11.86 6.98 -7.41
CA GLY A 91 11.26 6.04 -8.34
C GLY A 91 9.91 5.49 -7.89
N TYR A 92 9.22 6.16 -6.96
CA TYR A 92 7.79 5.93 -6.75
C TYR A 92 7.01 6.43 -7.96
N LYS A 93 5.93 5.72 -8.29
CA LYS A 93 5.06 6.04 -9.43
C LYS A 93 3.63 6.32 -9.01
N THR A 94 3.18 5.72 -7.91
CA THR A 94 1.79 5.87 -7.45
C THR A 94 1.72 6.36 -6.01
N VAL A 95 0.67 7.14 -5.72
CA VAL A 95 0.38 7.61 -4.36
C VAL A 95 -1.07 7.31 -3.97
N GLU A 96 -1.26 6.89 -2.73
CA GLU A 96 -2.57 6.87 -2.07
C GLU A 96 -2.66 8.08 -1.13
N PHE A 97 -3.72 8.87 -1.25
CA PHE A 97 -3.87 10.11 -0.49
C PHE A 97 -4.32 9.87 0.95
N ALA A 98 -3.79 10.65 1.87
CA ALA A 98 -4.24 10.73 3.26
C ALA A 98 -4.44 12.20 3.65
N GLY A 99 -5.57 12.76 3.21
CA GLY A 99 -5.87 14.19 3.31
C GLY A 99 -5.33 14.99 2.12
N TYR A 100 -5.77 16.25 2.03
CA TYR A 100 -5.57 17.13 0.86
C TYR A 100 -5.10 18.53 1.24
N THR A 101 -4.60 18.73 2.46
CA THR A 101 -4.05 20.01 2.93
C THR A 101 -2.53 19.92 3.05
N GLN A 102 -1.83 21.05 2.99
CA GLN A 102 -0.36 21.10 3.04
C GLN A 102 0.20 22.04 4.12
N GLY A 103 -0.59 22.28 5.17
CA GLY A 103 -0.16 22.98 6.39
C GLY A 103 0.49 24.34 6.12
N ALA A 104 1.74 24.50 6.58
CA ALA A 104 2.49 25.75 6.51
C ALA A 104 2.81 26.21 5.06
N ASN A 105 2.59 25.36 4.05
CA ASN A 105 2.76 25.71 2.64
C ASN A 105 1.54 26.43 2.05
N GLY A 106 0.49 26.67 2.85
CA GLY A 106 -0.70 27.41 2.45
C GLY A 106 -1.82 26.54 1.86
N PRO A 107 -2.95 27.16 1.48
CA PRO A 107 -4.05 26.44 0.85
C PRO A 107 -3.64 25.86 -0.50
N ILE A 108 -4.32 24.78 -0.91
CA ILE A 108 -4.15 24.15 -2.21
C ILE A 108 -5.47 23.54 -2.66
N THR A 109 -5.75 23.63 -3.95
CA THR A 109 -6.93 23.06 -4.60
C THR A 109 -6.65 21.65 -5.12
N THR A 110 -7.70 20.87 -5.36
CA THR A 110 -7.58 19.55 -5.98
C THR A 110 -6.90 19.62 -7.35
N GLN A 111 -7.17 20.67 -8.13
CA GLN A 111 -6.60 20.88 -9.46
C GLN A 111 -5.10 21.20 -9.39
N GLU A 112 -4.66 21.98 -8.41
CA GLU A 112 -3.23 22.23 -8.18
C GLU A 112 -2.51 20.95 -7.73
N ILE A 113 -3.12 20.13 -6.88
CA ILE A 113 -2.60 18.80 -6.54
C ILE A 113 -2.47 17.94 -7.79
N ARG A 114 -3.48 17.93 -8.67
CA ARG A 114 -3.44 17.20 -9.95
C ARG A 114 -2.27 17.66 -10.82
N ALA A 115 -2.08 18.97 -10.95
CA ALA A 115 -1.00 19.53 -11.74
C ALA A 115 0.38 19.10 -11.20
N LEU A 116 0.56 19.05 -9.87
CA LEU A 116 1.80 18.56 -9.26
C LEU A 116 2.02 17.06 -9.50
N LEU A 117 0.96 16.24 -9.46
CA LEU A 117 1.07 14.82 -9.83
C LEU A 117 1.56 14.67 -11.27
N ASP A 118 0.96 15.41 -12.21
CA ASP A 118 1.33 15.35 -13.63
C ASP A 118 2.77 15.84 -13.85
N GLU A 119 3.18 16.93 -13.19
CA GLU A 119 4.53 17.51 -13.28
C GLU A 119 5.61 16.51 -12.86
N PHE A 120 5.40 15.78 -11.76
CA PHE A 120 6.35 14.79 -11.26
C PHE A 120 6.10 13.38 -11.80
N GLY A 121 5.16 13.23 -12.72
CA GLY A 121 4.81 11.95 -13.32
C GLY A 121 4.30 10.92 -12.31
N LEU A 122 3.62 11.35 -11.24
CA LEU A 122 2.97 10.48 -10.27
C LEU A 122 1.51 10.23 -10.64
N THR A 123 0.95 9.11 -10.19
CA THR A 123 -0.46 8.78 -10.39
C THR A 123 -1.14 8.55 -9.05
N ALA A 124 -2.27 9.22 -8.81
CA ALA A 124 -3.09 8.94 -7.65
C ALA A 124 -3.88 7.63 -7.84
N VAL A 125 -3.86 6.73 -6.86
CA VAL A 125 -4.56 5.44 -6.96
C VAL A 125 -5.82 5.37 -6.11
N GLY A 126 -5.81 5.98 -4.93
CA GLY A 126 -6.97 5.98 -4.05
C GLY A 126 -6.81 6.88 -2.82
N THR A 127 -7.67 6.63 -1.84
CA THR A 127 -7.90 7.53 -0.70
C THR A 127 -7.85 6.81 0.64
N HIS A 128 -7.43 7.52 1.67
CA HIS A 128 -7.48 7.10 3.06
C HIS A 128 -8.41 8.02 3.86
N LEU A 129 -9.72 7.82 3.68
CA LEU A 129 -10.78 8.66 4.25
C LEU A 129 -11.21 8.17 5.64
N SER A 130 -11.92 9.03 6.37
CA SER A 130 -12.63 8.61 7.57
C SER A 130 -14.02 8.04 7.22
N LEU A 131 -14.59 7.19 8.09
CA LEU A 131 -15.99 6.75 7.92
C LEU A 131 -16.97 7.92 7.99
N ASN A 132 -16.70 8.94 8.81
CA ASN A 132 -17.53 10.13 8.84
C ASN A 132 -17.53 10.86 7.49
N THR A 133 -16.39 10.95 6.82
CA THR A 133 -16.29 11.52 5.47
C THR A 133 -17.10 10.70 4.47
N LEU A 134 -17.01 9.37 4.51
CA LEU A 134 -17.82 8.49 3.65
C LEU A 134 -19.33 8.65 3.94
N ARG A 135 -19.73 8.84 5.20
CA ARG A 135 -21.14 9.06 5.57
C ARG A 135 -21.69 10.41 5.12
N THR A 136 -20.88 11.46 5.26
CA THR A 136 -21.37 12.85 5.16
C THR A 136 -20.98 13.56 3.88
N ASN A 137 -19.98 13.06 3.15
CA ASN A 137 -19.37 13.79 2.04
C ASN A 137 -18.92 12.91 0.87
N LEU A 138 -19.50 11.71 0.70
CA LEU A 138 -19.10 10.76 -0.34
C LEU A 138 -19.11 11.35 -1.75
N ALA A 139 -20.16 12.10 -2.11
CA ALA A 139 -20.30 12.67 -3.46
C ALA A 139 -19.14 13.62 -3.81
N PHE A 140 -18.70 14.43 -2.86
CA PHE A 140 -17.58 15.33 -3.03
C PHE A 140 -16.24 14.58 -3.14
N GLU A 141 -16.06 13.51 -2.37
CA GLU A 141 -14.86 12.67 -2.50
C GLU A 141 -14.81 11.93 -3.84
N ILE A 142 -15.96 11.53 -4.39
CA ILE A 142 -16.07 10.96 -5.74
C ILE A 142 -15.63 11.98 -6.79
N GLU A 143 -16.11 13.24 -6.72
CA GLU A 143 -15.67 14.31 -7.64
C GLU A 143 -14.16 14.53 -7.53
N ARG A 144 -13.63 14.56 -6.31
CA ARG A 144 -12.19 14.69 -6.08
C ARG A 144 -11.41 13.54 -6.71
N CYS A 145 -11.87 12.30 -6.54
CA CYS A 145 -11.26 11.12 -7.17
C CYS A 145 -11.24 11.26 -8.69
N GLN A 146 -12.31 11.76 -9.30
CA GLN A 146 -12.38 11.97 -10.75
C GLN A 146 -11.38 13.02 -11.24
N ILE A 147 -11.24 14.16 -10.53
CA ILE A 147 -10.23 15.18 -10.86
C ILE A 147 -8.81 14.62 -10.77
N LEU A 148 -8.53 13.86 -9.71
CA LEU A 148 -7.21 13.26 -9.47
C LEU A 148 -6.95 12.01 -10.32
N GLY A 149 -7.95 11.49 -11.04
CA GLY A 149 -7.83 10.29 -11.86
C GLY A 149 -7.70 8.99 -11.06
N MET A 150 -8.23 8.96 -9.83
CA MET A 150 -8.21 7.78 -8.97
C MET A 150 -9.23 6.73 -9.43
N GLY A 151 -8.92 5.46 -9.22
CA GLY A 151 -9.84 4.35 -9.46
C GLY A 151 -10.47 3.76 -8.19
N TYR A 152 -9.95 4.16 -7.02
CA TYR A 152 -10.33 3.58 -5.73
C TYR A 152 -10.65 4.67 -4.72
N ILE A 153 -11.63 4.40 -3.87
CA ILE A 153 -12.00 5.21 -2.71
C ILE A 153 -12.10 4.28 -1.51
N GLY A 154 -11.59 4.68 -0.35
CA GLY A 154 -11.47 3.75 0.76
C GLY A 154 -11.06 4.38 2.08
N THR A 155 -10.99 3.50 3.08
CA THR A 155 -10.78 3.87 4.48
C THR A 155 -9.99 2.81 5.25
N ALA A 156 -9.35 3.30 6.30
CA ALA A 156 -8.56 2.58 7.30
C ALA A 156 -9.30 2.36 8.61
N ASN A 157 -10.38 3.11 8.81
CA ASN A 157 -11.11 3.07 10.06
C ASN A 157 -11.72 1.68 10.20
N ARG A 158 -11.82 1.21 11.43
CA ARG A 158 -12.51 -0.05 11.68
C ARG A 158 -13.96 0.13 11.20
N PRO A 159 -14.55 -0.84 10.48
CA PRO A 159 -15.88 -0.69 9.85
C PRO A 159 -17.00 -0.24 10.81
N THR A 160 -16.87 -0.60 12.09
CA THR A 160 -17.85 -0.30 13.15
C THR A 160 -17.54 0.99 13.92
N ASP A 161 -16.61 1.82 13.45
CA ASP A 161 -16.33 3.12 14.06
C ASP A 161 -17.47 4.10 13.77
N GLY A 162 -17.95 4.78 14.82
CA GLY A 162 -19.02 5.78 14.71
C GLY A 162 -20.42 5.21 14.42
N THR A 163 -20.61 3.89 14.30
CA THR A 163 -21.93 3.26 14.28
C THR A 163 -22.46 3.18 15.72
N ASN A 164 -23.16 4.21 16.20
CA ASN A 164 -23.92 4.20 17.46
C ASN A 164 -23.19 3.71 18.73
N ALA A 165 -21.93 4.12 18.94
CA ALA A 165 -21.26 4.08 20.24
C ALA A 165 -20.41 5.35 20.40
N PRO A 166 -20.78 6.28 21.29
CA PRO A 166 -20.25 7.64 21.28
C PRO A 166 -18.98 7.87 22.11
N ASP A 167 -18.01 6.95 22.25
CA ASP A 167 -16.83 7.23 23.11
C ASP A 167 -15.67 6.21 23.14
N ALA A 168 -15.44 5.37 22.12
CA ALA A 168 -14.24 4.52 22.17
C ALA A 168 -13.49 4.41 20.83
N ILE A 169 -12.16 4.55 20.91
CA ILE A 169 -11.28 3.63 20.17
C ILE A 169 -11.68 2.22 20.65
N GLY A 170 -12.68 1.63 20.00
CA GLY A 170 -13.35 0.42 20.51
C GLY A 170 -14.79 0.25 20.03
N GLY A 171 -15.11 0.62 18.78
CA GLY A 171 -16.39 0.37 18.11
C GLY A 171 -16.93 -1.05 18.33
N VAL A 172 -18.21 -1.24 18.01
CA VAL A 172 -18.93 -2.46 18.37
C VAL A 172 -18.37 -3.67 17.62
N HIS A 173 -17.47 -4.43 18.26
CA HIS A 173 -16.99 -5.72 17.77
C HIS A 173 -18.07 -6.79 17.90
N SER A 174 -19.22 -6.62 17.29
CA SER A 174 -20.32 -7.59 17.30
C SER A 174 -20.67 -8.04 15.89
N VAL A 175 -21.26 -9.22 15.78
CA VAL A 175 -21.79 -9.70 14.50
C VAL A 175 -22.81 -8.71 13.93
N ALA A 176 -23.66 -8.12 14.79
CA ALA A 176 -24.63 -7.12 14.39
C ALA A 176 -23.97 -5.83 13.86
N GLY A 177 -22.93 -5.34 14.53
CA GLY A 177 -22.19 -4.13 14.12
C GLY A 177 -21.55 -4.30 12.75
N TYR A 178 -20.88 -5.42 12.51
CA TYR A 178 -20.26 -5.70 11.21
C TYR A 178 -21.28 -5.92 10.09
N LYS A 179 -22.46 -6.50 10.39
CA LYS A 179 -23.56 -6.57 9.40
C LYS A 179 -24.11 -5.19 9.04
N ALA A 180 -24.24 -4.28 10.01
CA ALA A 180 -24.66 -2.91 9.76
C ALA A 180 -23.60 -2.15 8.93
N ALA A 181 -22.32 -2.28 9.27
CA ALA A 181 -21.23 -1.71 8.49
C ALA A 181 -21.19 -2.27 7.06
N ALA A 182 -21.37 -3.59 6.88
CA ALA A 182 -21.43 -4.18 5.54
C ALA A 182 -22.58 -3.61 4.70
N ALA A 183 -23.74 -3.32 5.31
CA ALA A 183 -24.84 -2.65 4.62
C ALA A 183 -24.48 -1.21 4.20
N GLU A 184 -23.82 -0.43 5.07
CA GLU A 184 -23.31 0.90 4.72
C GLU A 184 -22.29 0.83 3.56
N PHE A 185 -21.32 -0.06 3.64
CA PHE A 185 -20.29 -0.25 2.62
C PHE A 185 -20.88 -0.70 1.28
N ASN A 186 -21.92 -1.55 1.28
CA ASN A 186 -22.62 -1.93 0.05
C ASN A 186 -23.28 -0.72 -0.61
N ALA A 187 -23.95 0.14 0.17
CA ALA A 187 -24.59 1.35 -0.35
C ALA A 187 -23.57 2.37 -0.91
N TRP A 188 -22.46 2.60 -0.18
CA TRP A 188 -21.36 3.43 -0.69
C TRP A 188 -20.72 2.80 -1.93
N GLY A 189 -20.53 1.48 -1.93
CA GLY A 189 -19.94 0.74 -3.04
C GLY A 189 -20.76 0.86 -4.31
N GLU A 190 -22.08 0.77 -4.23
CA GLU A 190 -22.98 0.98 -5.36
C GLU A 190 -22.89 2.42 -5.90
N THR A 191 -22.85 3.41 -5.00
CA THR A 191 -22.65 4.83 -5.36
C THR A 191 -21.32 5.03 -6.08
N CYS A 192 -20.22 4.49 -5.53
CA CYS A 192 -18.88 4.58 -6.13
C CYS A 192 -18.82 3.88 -7.48
N ALA A 193 -19.42 2.68 -7.59
CA ALA A 193 -19.45 1.91 -8.83
C ALA A 193 -20.20 2.66 -9.94
N SER A 194 -21.29 3.35 -9.62
CA SER A 194 -22.01 4.20 -10.59
C SER A 194 -21.15 5.33 -11.15
N ALA A 195 -20.12 5.76 -10.41
CA ALA A 195 -19.15 6.77 -10.81
C ALA A 195 -17.85 6.17 -11.41
N GLY A 196 -17.80 4.86 -11.63
CA GLY A 196 -16.63 4.15 -12.17
C GLY A 196 -15.51 3.88 -11.16
N LEU A 197 -15.77 4.06 -9.86
CA LEU A 197 -14.81 3.86 -8.77
C LEU A 197 -15.07 2.53 -8.04
N LYS A 198 -14.03 2.01 -7.37
CA LYS A 198 -14.14 0.84 -6.49
C LYS A 198 -13.95 1.26 -5.03
N LEU A 199 -14.93 0.93 -4.19
CA LEU A 199 -14.79 1.07 -2.75
C LEU A 199 -13.85 -0.01 -2.20
N TYR A 200 -12.96 0.34 -1.27
CA TYR A 200 -12.17 -0.62 -0.51
C TYR A 200 -12.09 -0.28 0.99
N GLN A 201 -11.87 -1.32 1.78
CA GLN A 201 -11.48 -1.26 3.18
C GLN A 201 -10.06 -1.85 3.28
N HIS A 202 -9.17 -1.23 4.04
CA HIS A 202 -7.99 -1.93 4.51
C HIS A 202 -8.13 -2.25 6.01
N ASN A 203 -7.97 -3.53 6.33
CA ASN A 203 -8.16 -4.04 7.68
C ASN A 203 -6.88 -3.87 8.51
N HIS A 204 -7.05 -3.69 9.81
CA HIS A 204 -6.01 -3.81 10.82
C HIS A 204 -6.19 -5.11 11.61
N THR A 205 -5.53 -5.24 12.76
CA THR A 205 -5.62 -6.42 13.62
C THR A 205 -6.99 -6.58 14.28
N ASP A 206 -7.71 -5.48 14.50
CA ASP A 206 -8.94 -5.47 15.28
C ASP A 206 -10.10 -6.14 14.55
N GLU A 207 -10.15 -6.02 13.22
CA GLU A 207 -11.08 -6.65 12.28
C GLU A 207 -10.87 -8.16 12.12
N PHE A 208 -10.10 -8.79 13.01
CA PHE A 208 -9.94 -10.24 13.10
C PHE A 208 -10.19 -10.78 14.51
N ARG A 209 -10.64 -9.94 15.43
CA ARG A 209 -10.97 -10.29 16.80
C ARG A 209 -12.29 -11.06 16.87
N PHE A 210 -12.50 -11.76 17.98
CA PHE A 210 -13.78 -12.40 18.24
C PHE A 210 -14.87 -11.37 18.51
N ALA A 211 -16.09 -11.72 18.11
CA ALA A 211 -17.27 -10.92 18.37
C ALA A 211 -17.56 -10.91 19.87
N THR A 212 -17.92 -9.76 20.42
CA THR A 212 -18.27 -9.57 21.82
C THR A 212 -19.65 -10.14 22.16
N ASP A 213 -20.56 -10.21 21.19
CA ASP A 213 -21.89 -10.82 21.31
C ASP A 213 -21.90 -12.32 21.02
N GLN A 214 -20.91 -12.81 20.27
CA GLN A 214 -20.72 -14.23 19.94
C GLN A 214 -19.23 -14.61 20.01
N PRO A 215 -18.69 -14.90 21.21
CA PRO A 215 -17.24 -15.08 21.42
C PRO A 215 -16.59 -16.26 20.69
N SER A 216 -17.37 -17.14 20.05
CA SER A 216 -16.90 -18.21 19.18
C SER A 216 -16.78 -17.80 17.70
N VAL A 217 -17.27 -16.61 17.35
CA VAL A 217 -17.33 -16.07 15.99
C VAL A 217 -16.29 -14.97 15.84
N ARG A 218 -15.56 -14.95 14.72
CA ARG A 218 -14.72 -13.81 14.32
C ARG A 218 -15.54 -12.88 13.43
N VAL A 219 -15.31 -11.59 13.59
CA VAL A 219 -15.89 -10.51 12.76
C VAL A 219 -14.81 -9.89 11.90
#